data_AF-A0A535EW16-F1
#
_entry.id   AF-A0A535EW16-F1
#
_cell.length_a   1.000
_cell.length_b   1.000
_cell.length_c   1.000
_cell.angle_alpha   90.00
_cell.angle_beta   90.00
_cell.angle_gamma   90.00
#
_symmetry.space_group_name_H-M   'P 1'
#
loop_
_entity.id
_entity.type
_entity.pdbx_description
1 polymer ?
#
loop_
_entity_poly.entity_id
_entity_poly.type
_entity_poly.pdbx_seq_one_letter_code
_entity_poly.pdbx_strand_id
1 'polypeptide(L)'
;LYKLGAELATNPVRAGSFGVVGAAELSRLDEIANELEAQAPMPAEFILPGATPASGALDLARAVVRRAERRLLAFAEPHPGALVYLNRLSLVLFILGRYEEVRAGVATKTAKRG
;
A
#
# COMPACT_ATOMS: atom_id res chain seq x y z
N LEU A 1 5.69 -8.31 -3.26
CA LEU A 1 6.42 -7.42 -4.20
C LEU A 1 7.32 -8.15 -5.20
N TYR A 2 8.24 -9.06 -4.79
CA TYR A 2 9.12 -9.74 -5.76
C TYR A 2 8.37 -10.52 -6.85
N LYS A 3 7.34 -11.30 -6.46
CA LYS A 3 6.42 -11.99 -7.38
C LYS A 3 5.76 -11.05 -8.38
N LEU A 4 5.27 -9.89 -7.93
CA LEU A 4 4.70 -8.86 -8.78
C LEU A 4 5.72 -8.32 -9.80
N GLY A 5 6.95 -8.08 -9.36
CA GLY A 5 8.02 -7.66 -10.27
C GLY A 5 8.33 -8.72 -11.34
N ALA A 6 8.34 -9.99 -10.97
CA ALA A 6 8.51 -11.10 -11.89
C ALA A 6 7.36 -11.20 -12.90
N GLU A 7 6.11 -11.05 -12.44
CA GLU A 7 4.92 -10.99 -13.29
C GLU A 7 5.04 -9.89 -14.35
N LEU A 8 5.37 -8.66 -13.94
CA LEU A 8 5.44 -7.50 -14.85
C LEU A 8 6.63 -7.54 -15.82
N ALA A 9 7.71 -8.23 -15.48
CA ALA A 9 8.89 -8.38 -16.33
C ALA A 9 8.81 -9.61 -17.27
N THR A 10 7.79 -10.47 -17.09
CA THR A 10 7.63 -11.68 -17.89
C THR A 10 6.96 -11.35 -19.22
N ASN A 11 7.53 -11.86 -20.32
CA ASN A 11 6.91 -11.75 -21.63
C ASN A 11 5.49 -12.38 -21.58
N PRO A 12 4.45 -11.71 -22.11
CA PRO A 12 3.07 -12.22 -22.09
C PRO A 12 2.91 -13.63 -22.66
N VAL A 13 3.75 -14.02 -23.63
CA VAL A 13 3.78 -15.36 -24.25
C VAL A 13 4.20 -16.45 -23.25
N ARG A 14 4.88 -16.08 -22.17
CA ARG A 14 5.29 -16.95 -21.05
C ARG A 14 4.55 -16.62 -19.75
N ALA A 15 3.42 -15.92 -19.84
CA ALA A 15 2.60 -15.62 -18.67
C ALA A 15 2.25 -16.90 -17.90
N GLY A 16 2.39 -16.86 -16.57
CA GLY A 16 2.12 -18.00 -15.67
C GLY A 16 3.35 -18.79 -15.22
N SER A 17 4.51 -18.67 -15.88
CA SER A 17 5.74 -19.39 -15.45
C SER A 17 6.29 -18.95 -14.09
N PHE A 18 6.02 -17.71 -13.66
CA PHE A 18 6.57 -17.13 -12.43
C PHE A 18 5.50 -16.82 -11.37
N GLY A 19 4.25 -17.23 -11.61
CA GLY A 19 3.10 -16.99 -10.75
C GLY A 19 2.59 -15.54 -10.82
N VAL A 20 1.27 -15.38 -10.75
CA VAL A 20 0.57 -14.08 -10.80
C VAL A 20 0.09 -13.73 -9.40
N VAL A 21 0.10 -12.44 -9.06
CA VAL A 21 -0.54 -11.96 -7.83
C VAL A 21 -2.04 -12.22 -7.92
N GLY A 22 -2.57 -13.01 -6.98
CA GLY A 22 -3.95 -13.49 -7.01
C GLY A 22 -4.70 -13.23 -5.72
N ALA A 23 -5.83 -13.93 -5.58
CA ALA A 23 -6.75 -13.75 -4.46
C ALA A 23 -6.07 -13.96 -3.09
N ALA A 24 -5.18 -14.95 -2.96
CA ALA A 24 -4.50 -15.23 -1.70
C ALA A 24 -3.62 -14.05 -1.23
N GLU A 25 -2.89 -13.40 -2.14
CA GLU A 25 -2.11 -12.22 -1.79
C GLU A 25 -2.98 -11.01 -1.42
N LEU A 26 -4.14 -10.87 -2.06
CA LEU A 26 -5.10 -9.81 -1.75
C LEU A 26 -5.75 -10.03 -0.38
N SER A 27 -6.24 -11.24 -0.11
CA SER A 27 -6.83 -11.60 1.18
C SER A 27 -5.86 -11.36 2.32
N ARG A 28 -4.57 -11.69 2.14
CA ARG A 28 -3.55 -11.41 3.14
C ARG A 28 -3.36 -9.93 3.42
N LEU A 29 -3.44 -9.06 2.39
CA LEU A 29 -3.35 -7.61 2.61
C LEU A 29 -4.60 -7.07 3.33
N ASP A 30 -5.78 -7.58 2.99
CA ASP A 30 -7.03 -7.20 3.65
C ASP A 30 -7.04 -7.64 5.13
N GLU A 31 -6.57 -8.85 5.44
CA GLU A 31 -6.37 -9.34 6.81
C GLU A 31 -5.45 -8.42 7.61
N ILE A 32 -4.27 -8.09 7.06
CA ILE A 32 -3.31 -7.18 7.71
C ILE A 32 -3.92 -5.79 7.92
N ALA A 33 -4.65 -5.26 6.93
CA ALA A 33 -5.31 -3.96 7.07
C ALA A 33 -6.30 -3.97 8.24
N ASN A 34 -7.17 -4.99 8.31
CA ASN A 34 -8.17 -5.13 9.37
C ASN A 34 -7.52 -5.27 10.76
N GLU A 35 -6.46 -6.06 10.88
CA GLU A 35 -5.73 -6.24 12.14
C GLU A 35 -5.09 -4.93 12.65
N LEU A 36 -4.56 -4.12 11.73
CA LEU A 36 -3.93 -2.85 12.06
C LEU A 36 -4.97 -1.76 12.37
N GLU A 37 -6.07 -1.68 11.61
CA GLU A 37 -7.16 -0.73 11.84
C GLU A 37 -7.81 -0.92 13.21
N ALA A 38 -7.97 -2.17 13.66
CA ALA A 38 -8.49 -2.48 14.98
C ALA A 38 -7.67 -1.87 16.12
N GLN A 39 -6.39 -1.55 15.87
CA GLN A 39 -5.45 -1.02 16.85
C GLN A 39 -5.10 0.46 16.63
N ALA A 40 -5.53 1.04 15.50
CA ALA A 40 -5.17 2.39 15.09
C ALA A 40 -6.43 3.17 14.68
N PRO A 41 -7.04 3.95 15.57
CA PRO A 41 -8.22 4.73 15.23
C PRO A 41 -7.87 5.76 14.13
N MET A 42 -8.61 5.72 13.01
CA MET A 42 -8.38 6.61 11.88
C MET A 42 -9.02 7.98 12.12
N PRO A 43 -8.26 9.09 11.98
CA PRO A 43 -8.83 10.43 12.02
C PRO A 43 -9.83 10.65 10.89
N ALA A 44 -10.89 11.41 11.16
CA ALA A 44 -11.85 11.84 10.12
C ALA A 44 -11.32 12.98 9.24
N GLU A 45 -10.20 13.60 9.63
CA GLU A 45 -9.56 14.71 8.93
C GLU A 45 -8.47 14.23 7.97
N PHE A 46 -8.06 15.10 7.05
CA PHE A 46 -6.91 14.84 6.19
C PHE A 46 -5.63 14.72 7.03
N ILE A 47 -4.87 13.64 6.82
CA ILE A 47 -3.67 13.33 7.57
C ILE A 47 -2.44 13.87 6.83
N LEU A 48 -1.61 14.61 7.55
CA LEU A 48 -0.29 15.04 7.07
C LEU A 48 0.72 13.90 7.26
N PRO A 49 1.57 13.62 6.26
CA PRO A 49 2.53 12.53 6.35
C PRO A 49 3.65 12.83 7.35
N GLY A 50 4.11 11.79 8.05
CA GLY A 50 5.30 11.87 8.92
C GLY A 50 5.08 12.61 10.24
N ALA A 51 4.31 12.01 11.15
CA ALA A 51 4.33 12.44 12.55
C ALA A 51 5.59 11.95 13.29
N THR A 52 6.16 10.81 12.88
CA THR A 52 7.45 10.27 13.36
C THR A 52 8.39 9.98 12.18
N PRO A 53 9.70 9.71 12.40
CA PRO A 53 10.58 9.23 11.34
C PRO A 53 10.11 7.91 10.70
N ALA A 54 9.55 6.99 11.50
CA ALA A 54 9.08 5.70 11.02
C ALA A 54 7.77 5.83 10.23
N SER A 55 6.78 6.59 10.73
CA SER A 55 5.56 6.87 9.96
C SER A 55 5.85 7.67 8.70
N GLY A 56 6.83 8.58 8.73
CA GLY A 56 7.31 9.28 7.55
C GLY A 56 7.90 8.34 6.49
N ALA A 57 8.70 7.35 6.90
CA ALA A 57 9.22 6.34 5.99
C ALA A 57 8.11 5.46 5.38
N LEU A 58 7.08 5.13 6.17
CA LEU A 58 5.90 4.38 5.70
C LEU A 58 5.06 5.19 4.71
N ASP A 59 4.84 6.48 4.98
CA ASP A 59 4.16 7.40 4.06
C ASP A 59 4.95 7.60 2.75
N LEU A 60 6.29 7.64 2.83
CA LEU A 60 7.15 7.64 1.64
C LEU A 60 7.00 6.35 0.83
N ALA A 61 7.06 5.19 1.50
CA ALA A 61 6.86 3.90 0.84
C ALA A 61 5.49 3.84 0.15
N ARG A 62 4.44 4.35 0.80
CA ARG A 62 3.10 4.48 0.22
C ARG A 62 3.12 5.35 -1.04
N ALA A 63 3.78 6.50 -1.01
CA ALA A 63 3.90 7.37 -2.18
C ALA A 63 4.63 6.68 -3.35
N VAL A 64 5.67 5.87 -3.05
CA VAL A 64 6.39 5.06 -4.05
C VAL A 64 5.47 3.98 -4.65
N VAL A 65 4.68 3.28 -3.84
CA VAL A 65 3.71 2.28 -4.30
C VAL A 65 2.64 2.92 -5.20
N ARG A 66 2.07 4.06 -4.80
CA ARG A 66 1.11 4.79 -5.64
C ARG A 66 1.73 5.29 -6.95
N ARG A 67 3.03 5.62 -6.95
CA ARG A 67 3.75 5.95 -8.18
C ARG A 67 3.92 4.73 -9.08
N ALA A 68 4.19 3.55 -8.52
CA ALA A 68 4.23 2.30 -9.28
C ALA A 68 2.86 1.97 -9.88
N GLU A 69 1.77 2.10 -9.11
CA GLU A 69 0.38 1.94 -9.57
C GLU A 69 0.09 2.82 -10.79
N ARG A 70 0.42 4.12 -10.73
CA ARG A 70 0.24 5.04 -11.86
C ARG A 70 1.08 4.70 -13.09
N ARG A 71 2.32 4.21 -12.90
CA ARG A 71 3.17 3.76 -14.02
C ARG A 71 2.59 2.52 -14.68
N LEU A 72 2.02 1.61 -13.89
CA LEU A 72 1.39 0.40 -14.40
C LEU A 72 0.14 0.71 -15.24
N LEU A 73 -0.62 1.75 -14.90
CA LEU A 73 -1.76 2.21 -15.72
C LEU A 73 -1.36 2.68 -17.12
N ALA A 74 -0.09 3.04 -17.34
CA ALA A 74 0.41 3.47 -18.65
C ALA A 74 0.89 2.30 -19.53
N PHE A 75 0.80 1.06 -19.05
CA PHE A 75 1.19 -0.12 -19.83
C PHE A 75 0.15 -0.37 -20.93
N ALA A 76 0.61 -0.86 -22.09
CA ALA A 76 -0.28 -1.18 -23.21
C ALA A 76 -1.20 -2.36 -22.89
N GLU A 77 -0.70 -3.35 -22.13
CA GLU A 77 -1.48 -4.48 -21.66
C GLU A 77 -1.94 -4.24 -20.20
N PRO A 78 -3.22 -4.50 -19.89
CA PRO A 78 -3.74 -4.29 -18.55
C PRO A 78 -3.29 -5.39 -17.59
N HIS A 79 -2.86 -4.99 -16.40
CA HIS A 79 -2.54 -5.89 -15.29
C HIS A 79 -3.48 -5.65 -14.10
N PRO A 80 -4.75 -6.07 -14.16
CA PRO A 80 -5.75 -5.73 -13.15
C PRO A 80 -5.41 -6.26 -11.75
N GLY A 81 -4.91 -7.50 -11.65
CA GLY A 81 -4.50 -8.08 -10.35
C GLY A 81 -3.37 -7.31 -9.68
N ALA A 82 -2.35 -6.94 -10.46
CA ALA A 82 -1.26 -6.08 -10.03
C ALA A 82 -1.71 -4.68 -9.58
N LEU A 83 -2.63 -4.06 -10.32
CA LEU A 83 -3.21 -2.77 -9.96
C LEU A 83 -3.96 -2.84 -8.63
N VAL A 84 -4.83 -3.84 -8.45
CA VAL A 84 -5.57 -4.05 -7.20
C VAL A 84 -4.61 -4.31 -6.03
N TYR A 85 -3.57 -5.12 -6.25
CA TYR A 85 -2.57 -5.39 -5.22
C TYR A 85 -1.80 -4.14 -4.79
N LEU A 86 -1.32 -3.32 -5.73
CA LEU A 86 -0.63 -2.06 -5.41
C LEU A 86 -1.55 -1.08 -4.69
N ASN A 87 -2.82 -1.03 -5.09
CA ASN A 87 -3.85 -0.23 -4.43
C ASN A 87 -4.02 -0.65 -2.96
N ARG A 88 -4.24 -1.93 -2.69
CA ARG A 88 -4.39 -2.50 -1.34
C ARG A 88 -3.13 -2.34 -0.50
N LEU A 89 -1.95 -2.57 -1.08
CA LEU A 89 -0.69 -2.35 -0.39
C LEU A 89 -0.52 -0.88 0.03
N SER A 90 -0.99 0.06 -0.79
CA SER A 90 -0.94 1.48 -0.42
C SER A 90 -1.84 1.83 0.76
N LEU A 91 -2.97 1.13 0.91
CA LEU A 91 -3.85 1.25 2.08
C LEU A 91 -3.19 0.64 3.33
N VAL A 92 -2.62 -0.57 3.23
CA VAL A 92 -1.89 -1.21 4.34
C VAL A 92 -0.76 -0.32 4.84
N LEU A 93 0.05 0.26 3.95
CA LEU A 93 1.13 1.17 4.34
C LEU A 93 0.61 2.45 5.01
N PHE A 94 -0.54 2.96 4.58
CA PHE A 94 -1.19 4.10 5.23
C PHE A 94 -1.60 3.76 6.66
N ILE A 95 -2.32 2.65 6.86
CA ILE A 95 -2.80 2.21 8.17
C ILE A 95 -1.61 1.91 9.09
N LEU A 96 -0.59 1.23 8.57
CA LEU A 96 0.62 0.88 9.31
C LEU A 96 1.37 2.13 9.82
N GLY A 97 1.38 3.22 9.05
CA GLY A 97 1.92 4.51 9.48
C GLY A 97 1.20 5.06 10.70
N ARG A 98 -0.13 4.96 10.73
CA ARG A 98 -0.95 5.43 11.87
C ARG A 98 -0.82 4.50 13.08
N TYR A 99 -0.74 3.20 12.84
CA TYR A 99 -0.47 2.21 13.88
C TYR A 99 0.89 2.45 14.55
N GLU A 100 1.93 2.77 13.76
CA GLU A 100 3.24 3.14 14.31
C GLU A 100 3.16 4.39 15.19
N GLU A 101 2.43 5.42 14.74
CA GLU A 101 2.23 6.65 15.52
C GLU A 101 1.56 6.38 16.88
N VAL A 102 0.51 5.56 16.88
CA VAL A 102 -0.17 5.11 18.12
C VAL A 102 0.81 4.38 19.03
N ARG A 103 1.62 3.46 18.49
CA ARG A 103 2.64 2.73 19.27
C ARG A 103 3.74 3.62 19.81
N ALA A 104 4.10 4.69 19.09
CA ALA A 104 5.06 5.69 19.52
C ALA A 104 4.47 6.68 20.55
N GLY A 105 3.16 6.63 20.81
CA GLY A 105 2.48 7.60 21.68
C GLY A 105 2.40 9.01 21.07
N VAL A 106 2.54 9.12 19.75
CA VAL A 106 2.51 10.39 19.01
C VAL A 106 1.18 10.54 18.31
N ALA A 107 0.49 11.65 18.53
CA ALA A 107 -0.75 11.94 17.82
C ALA A 107 -0.49 12.15 16.32
N THR A 108 -1.31 11.52 15.49
CA THR A 108 -1.31 11.75 14.04
C THR A 108 -1.55 13.22 13.73
N LYS A 109 -0.72 13.81 12.88
CA LYS A 109 -0.86 15.19 12.44
C LYS A 109 -1.99 15.30 11.43
N THR A 110 -2.99 16.14 11.69
CA THR A 110 -4.05 16.43 10.73
C THR A 110 -3.86 17.83 10.14
N ALA A 111 -4.28 18.01 8.89
CA ALA A 111 -4.38 19.31 8.27
C ALA A 111 -5.64 19.99 8.81
N LYS A 112 -5.59 20.54 10.03
CA LYS A 112 -6.71 21.34 10.55
C LYS A 112 -7.10 22.43 9.53
N ARG A 113 -8.41 22.58 9.29
CA ARG A 113 -8.98 23.86 8.83
C ARG A 113 -8.73 24.88 9.95
N GLY A 114 -8.26 26.07 9.56
CA GLY A 114 -8.09 27.20 10.48
C GLY A 114 -9.36 27.54 11.25
#